data_AF-A0A1T4MN14-F1
#
_entry.id   AF-A0A1T4MN14-F1
#
_cell.length_a   1.000
_cell.length_b   1.000
_cell.length_c   1.000
_cell.angle_alpha   90.00
_cell.angle_beta   90.00
_cell.angle_gamma   90.00
#
_symmetry.space_group_name_H-M   'P 1'
#
loop_
_entity.id
_entity.type
_entity.pdbx_description
1 polymer ?
#
loop_
_entity_poly.entity_id
_entity_poly.type
_entity_poly.pdbx_seq_one_letter_code
_entity_poly.pdbx_strand_id
1 'polypeptide(L)' 'MRVVWANDRVTIKEVISILKEKMDWKQATIKTLLGRLVEKGVINTEKEGRKFIYTANIEEKEAVGNYTDDIFN' A
#
# COMPACT_ATOMS: atom_id res chain seq x y z
N MET A 1 5.95 1.31 2.82
CA MET A 1 4.56 1.73 3.10
C MET A 1 4.10 2.97 2.32
N ARG A 2 4.77 3.42 1.24
CA ARG A 2 4.37 4.65 0.49
C ARG A 2 3.42 4.43 -0.71
N VAL A 3 3.23 3.20 -1.19
CA VAL A 3 2.55 2.96 -2.49
C VAL A 3 1.03 2.98 -2.40
N VAL A 4 0.47 2.43 -1.32
CA VAL A 4 -0.99 2.44 -1.11
C VAL A 4 -1.46 3.77 -0.51
N TRP A 5 -0.60 4.48 0.23
CA TRP A 5 -0.93 5.80 0.78
C TRP A 5 -0.82 6.96 -0.22
N ALA A 6 -0.08 6.80 -1.32
CA ALA A 6 0.05 7.84 -2.34
C ALA A 6 -1.09 7.83 -3.38
N ASN A 7 -1.98 6.84 -3.33
CA ASN A 7 -3.04 6.67 -4.32
C ASN A 7 -4.32 6.20 -3.62
N ASP A 8 -5.38 6.96 -3.77
CA ASP A 8 -6.70 6.74 -3.16
C ASP A 8 -7.28 5.33 -3.48
N ARG A 9 -7.01 4.83 -4.69
CA ARG A 9 -7.37 3.49 -5.18
C ARG A 9 -6.22 2.91 -6.01
N VAL A 10 -5.72 1.73 -5.66
CA VAL A 10 -4.68 1.04 -6.44
C VAL A 10 -5.01 -0.42 -6.67
N THR A 11 -4.76 -0.90 -7.89
CA THR A 11 -4.90 -2.33 -8.17
C THR A 11 -3.67 -3.12 -7.72
N ILE A 12 -3.85 -4.42 -7.46
CA ILE A 12 -2.73 -5.34 -7.18
C ILE A 12 -1.60 -5.26 -8.22
N LYS A 13 -1.95 -5.02 -9.49
CA LYS A 13 -0.98 -4.95 -10.59
C LYS A 13 -0.11 -3.70 -10.48
N GLU A 14 -0.70 -2.56 -10.14
CA GLU A 14 0.02 -1.30 -9.97
C GLU A 14 0.94 -1.36 -8.75
N VAL A 15 0.44 -1.89 -7.63
CA VAL A 15 1.28 -2.09 -6.43
C VAL A 15 2.48 -2.98 -6.74
N ILE A 16 2.26 -4.07 -7.49
CA ILE A 16 3.33 -4.95 -7.93
C ILE A 16 4.33 -4.23 -8.83
N SER A 17 3.84 -3.46 -9.82
CA SER A 17 4.71 -2.74 -10.75
C SER A 17 5.60 -1.75 -10.01
N ILE A 18 5.02 -0.93 -9.13
CA ILE A 18 5.73 0.12 -8.40
C ILE A 18 6.74 -0.49 -7.42
N LEU A 19 6.36 -1.52 -6.67
CA LEU A 19 7.27 -2.13 -5.69
C LEU A 19 8.35 -2.99 -6.35
N LYS A 20 8.07 -3.58 -7.50
CA LYS A 20 9.10 -4.26 -8.29
C LYS A 20 10.11 -3.24 -8.84
N GLU A 21 9.64 -2.13 -9.38
CA GLU A 21 10.52 -1.09 -9.94
C GLU A 21 11.36 -0.39 -8.86
N LYS A 22 10.76 -0.05 -7.72
CA LYS A 22 11.43 0.75 -6.68
C LYS A 22 12.20 -0.07 -5.64
N MET A 23 11.81 -1.32 -5.40
CA MET A 23 12.32 -2.13 -4.28
C MET A 23 12.79 -3.52 -4.72
N ASP A 24 12.65 -3.88 -6.01
CA ASP A 24 12.94 -5.20 -6.58
C ASP A 24 12.28 -6.38 -5.83
N TRP A 25 11.09 -6.15 -5.28
CA TRP A 25 10.39 -7.17 -4.53
C TRP A 25 9.71 -8.20 -5.43
N LYS A 26 9.78 -9.47 -5.03
CA LYS A 26 9.02 -10.55 -5.66
C LYS A 26 7.52 -10.37 -5.40
N GLN A 27 6.70 -10.76 -6.39
CA GLN A 27 5.24 -10.67 -6.29
C GLN A 27 4.66 -11.38 -5.04
N ALA A 28 5.26 -12.51 -4.64
CA ALA A 28 4.83 -13.26 -3.46
C ALA A 28 4.97 -12.41 -2.18
N THR A 29 6.11 -11.74 -2.01
CA THR A 29 6.38 -10.85 -0.86
C THR A 29 5.38 -9.69 -0.82
N ILE A 30 5.06 -9.11 -1.98
CA ILE A 30 4.10 -8.01 -2.11
C ILE A 30 2.70 -8.47 -1.71
N LYS A 31 2.25 -9.63 -2.19
CA LYS A 31 0.95 -10.21 -1.79
C LYS A 31 0.88 -10.50 -0.29
N THR A 32 1.95 -11.09 0.29
CA THR A 32 2.01 -11.34 1.73
C THR A 32 1.96 -10.04 2.53
N LEU A 33 2.67 -9.00 2.10
CA LEU A 33 2.62 -7.70 2.75
C LEU A 33 1.22 -7.08 2.68
N LEU A 34 0.58 -7.10 1.51
CA LEU A 34 -0.78 -6.58 1.33
C LEU A 34 -1.78 -7.34 2.20
N GLY A 35 -1.69 -8.67 2.27
CA GLY A 35 -2.50 -9.47 3.18
C GLY A 35 -2.34 -9.04 4.63
N ARG A 36 -1.10 -8.87 5.10
CA ARG A 36 -0.81 -8.38 6.46
C ARG A 36 -1.34 -6.97 6.71
N LEU A 37 -1.36 -6.09 5.70
CA LEU A 37 -1.89 -4.73 5.85
C LEU A 37 -3.42 -4.72 5.90
N VAL A 38 -4.08 -5.60 5.14
CA VAL A 38 -5.53 -5.83 5.23
C VAL A 38 -5.90 -6.41 6.59
N GLU A 39 -5.17 -7.43 7.07
CA GLU A 39 -5.38 -8.02 8.39
C GLU A 39 -5.21 -6.99 9.52
N LYS A 40 -4.29 -6.04 9.36
CA LYS A 40 -4.08 -4.93 10.31
C LYS A 40 -5.11 -3.80 10.18
N GLY A 41 -6.03 -3.86 9.22
CA GLY A 41 -7.01 -2.80 8.97
C GLY A 41 -6.41 -1.49 8.44
N VAL A 42 -5.16 -1.52 7.95
CA VAL A 42 -4.45 -0.33 7.43
C VAL A 42 -4.88 -0.02 6.00
N ILE A 43 -5.27 -1.05 5.25
CA ILE A 43 -5.78 -0.92 3.88
C ILE A 43 -7.03 -1.79 3.75
N ASN A 44 -7.99 -1.33 2.97
CA ASN A 44 -9.15 -2.11 2.58
C ASN A 44 -8.87 -2.80 1.25
N THR A 45 -9.57 -3.91 1.02
CA THR A 45 -9.55 -4.65 -0.24
C THR A 45 -10.96 -4.80 -0.76
N GLU A 46 -11.20 -4.34 -1.98
CA GLU A 46 -12.47 -4.43 -2.68
C GLU A 46 -12.30 -5.24 -3.96
N LYS A 47 -13.28 -6.11 -4.25
CA LYS A 47 -13.30 -6.88 -5.48
C LYS A 47 -14.17 -6.16 -6.52
N GLU A 48 -13.52 -5.61 -7.54
CA GLU A 48 -14.20 -4.99 -8.68
C GLU A 48 -14.09 -5.92 -9.90
N GLY A 49 -15.11 -6.76 -10.09
CA GLY A 49 -15.15 -7.78 -11.13
C GLY A 49 -14.03 -8.82 -10.99
N ARG A 50 -13.02 -8.76 -11.88
CA ARG A 50 -11.83 -9.63 -11.86
C ARG A 50 -10.60 -8.99 -11.21
N LYS A 51 -10.71 -7.75 -10.71
CA LYS A 51 -9.61 -6.99 -10.11
C LYS A 51 -9.80 -6.90 -8.60
N PHE A 52 -8.67 -6.89 -7.88
CA PHE A 52 -8.63 -6.49 -6.47
C PHE A 52 -8.10 -5.07 -6.41
N ILE A 53 -8.91 -4.20 -5.83
CA ILE A 53 -8.60 -2.80 -5.55
C ILE A 53 -8.24 -2.71 -4.08
N TYR A 54 -7.10 -2.12 -3.79
CA TYR A 54 -6.68 -1.79 -2.44
C TYR A 54 -6.83 -0.30 -2.25
N THR A 55 -7.44 0.09 -1.14
CA THR A 55 -7.62 1.49 -0.74
C THR A 55 -6.99 1.70 0.62
N ALA A 56 -6.37 2.85 0.84
CA ALA A 56 -5.82 3.14 2.15
C ALA A 56 -6.97 3.39 3.14
N ASN A 57 -6.97 2.69 4.28
CA ASN A 57 -7.93 2.94 5.34
C ASN A 57 -7.36 4.03 6.25
N ILE A 58 -7.26 5.24 5.70
CA ILE A 58 -6.79 6.41 6.44
C ILE A 58 -8.04 7.06 7.02
N GLU A 59 -8.37 6.74 8.27
CA GLU A 59 -9.07 7.75 9.07
C GLU A 59 -8.13 8.96 9.13
N GLU A 60 -8.60 10.08 8.60
CA GLU A 60 -7.91 11.34 8.28
C GLU A 60 -7.02 11.94 9.40
N LYS A 61 -6.91 11.32 10.57
CA LYS A 61 -6.23 11.84 11.76
C LYS A 61 -4.79 11.38 12.03
N GLU A 62 -4.25 10.40 11.32
CA GLU A 62 -2.88 9.90 11.60
C GLU A 62 -1.88 9.97 10.43
N ALA A 63 -2.27 10.50 9.27
CA ALA A 63 -1.37 10.60 8.11
C ALA A 63 -0.50 11.88 8.10
N VAL A 64 -0.81 12.88 8.93
CA VAL A 64 -0.04 14.13 9.02
C VAL A 64 0.58 14.21 10.41
N GLY A 65 1.78 13.63 10.58
CA GLY A 65 2.48 13.80 11.84
C GLY A 65 3.91 13.30 11.98
N ASN A 66 4.34 12.19 11.35
CA ASN A 66 5.51 11.50 11.90
C ASN A 66 6.53 10.88 10.95
N TYR A 67 6.71 11.34 9.70
CA TYR A 67 7.88 10.88 8.91
C TYR A 67 8.37 11.89 7.87
N THR A 68 8.87 13.04 8.32
CA THR A 68 9.65 13.93 7.44
C THR A 68 10.98 14.42 8.02
N ASP A 69 11.42 13.95 9.19
CA ASP A 69 12.66 14.48 9.80
C ASP A 69 13.87 13.54 9.82
N ASP A 70 13.73 12.25 9.48
CA ASP A 70 14.84 11.28 9.65
C ASP A 70 15.51 10.83 8.33
N ILE A 71 15.60 11.72 7.33
CA ILE A 71 16.36 11.47 6.08
C ILE A 71 17.46 12.52 5.84
N PHE A 72 17.69 13.43 6.79
CA PHE A 72 18.86 14.31 6.77
C PHE A 72 19.53 14.36 8.14
N ASN A 73 20.18 13.27 8.54
CA ASN A 73 21.39 13.36 9.37
C ASN A 73 22.32 12.17 9.11
#